data_AF-A0A1W0C8Z6-F1
#
_entry.id   AF-A0A1W0C8Z6-F1
#
_cell.length_a   1.000
_cell.length_b   1.000
_cell.length_c   1.000
_cell.angle_alpha   90.00
_cell.angle_beta   90.00
_cell.angle_gamma   90.00
#
_symmetry.space_group_name_H-M   'P 1'
#
loop_
_entity.id
_entity.type
_entity.pdbx_description
1 polymer ?
#
loop_
_entity_poly.entity_id
_entity_poly.type
_entity_poly.pdbx_seq_one_letter_code
_entity_poly.pdbx_strand_id
1 'polypeptide(L)'
;MKKISKSDCPESLNFYLESNPDEKWETFKDEEREGFKDVQKTIRNDQGGICAYCENKMEIFHGKGKDDFRIEHFHPKKRPPLPPPNWGLDWNNLLGVCTGGSERYVGNTSLFTAPDFSCDVPKQ
;
A
#
# COMPACT_ATOMS: atom_id res chain seq x y z
N MET A 1 -11.38 5.62 -10.93
CA MET A 1 -11.23 4.59 -9.89
C MET A 1 -12.39 3.61 -10.01
N LYS A 2 -12.13 2.45 -10.60
CA LYS A 2 -13.01 1.28 -10.45
C LYS A 2 -13.14 0.91 -8.97
N LYS A 3 -14.31 0.45 -8.56
CA LYS A 3 -14.51 -0.07 -7.21
C LYS A 3 -13.60 -1.28 -7.01
N ILE A 4 -12.72 -1.21 -6.01
CA ILE A 4 -11.89 -2.35 -5.61
C ILE A 4 -12.75 -3.26 -4.75
N SER A 5 -12.83 -4.53 -5.12
CA SER A 5 -13.49 -5.57 -4.32
C SER A 5 -12.46 -6.11 -3.33
N LYS A 6 -12.43 -5.54 -2.13
CA LYS A 6 -11.57 -6.00 -1.04
C LYS A 6 -12.00 -7.37 -0.55
N SER A 7 -11.06 -8.29 -0.36
CA SER A 7 -11.28 -9.51 0.40
C SER A 7 -11.42 -9.20 1.89
N ASP A 8 -11.62 -10.23 2.70
CA ASP A 8 -11.46 -10.12 4.14
C ASP A 8 -10.04 -9.66 4.51
N CYS A 9 -9.93 -9.00 5.67
CA CYS A 9 -8.65 -8.56 6.21
C CYS A 9 -7.72 -9.76 6.38
N PRO A 10 -6.45 -9.69 5.92
CA PRO A 10 -5.47 -10.73 6.21
C PRO A 10 -5.37 -11.00 7.71
N GLU A 11 -5.37 -12.27 8.10
CA GLU A 11 -5.40 -12.70 9.50
C GLU A 11 -4.23 -12.08 10.31
N SER A 12 -3.07 -11.95 9.67
CA SER A 12 -1.87 -11.32 10.24
C SER A 12 -2.09 -9.86 10.63
N LEU A 13 -2.73 -9.06 9.77
CA LEU A 13 -3.05 -7.67 10.06
C LEU A 13 -4.17 -7.57 11.10
N ASN A 14 -5.19 -8.42 11.01
CA ASN A 14 -6.30 -8.42 11.96
C ASN A 14 -5.82 -8.75 13.38
N PHE A 15 -5.01 -9.80 13.54
CA PHE A 15 -4.44 -10.19 14.83
C PHE A 15 -3.53 -9.11 15.41
N TYR A 16 -2.72 -8.46 14.57
CA TYR A 16 -1.86 -7.37 15.01
C TYR A 16 -2.68 -6.17 15.49
N LEU A 17 -3.75 -5.80 14.77
CA LEU A 17 -4.65 -4.71 15.15
C LEU A 17 -5.40 -5.01 16.46
N GLU A 18 -5.87 -6.26 16.66
CA GLU A 18 -6.52 -6.67 17.91
C GLU A 18 -5.57 -6.59 19.11
N SER A 19 -4.30 -6.96 18.92
CA SER A 19 -3.28 -6.93 19.98
C SER A 19 -2.73 -5.51 20.22
N ASN A 20 -2.70 -4.67 19.18
CA ASN A 20 -2.06 -3.35 19.18
C ASN A 20 -2.97 -2.29 18.52
N PRO A 21 -4.14 -1.98 19.12
CA PRO A 21 -5.17 -1.17 18.46
C PRO A 21 -4.74 0.27 18.13
N ASP A 22 -3.80 0.82 18.89
CA ASP A 22 -3.31 2.20 18.75
C ASP A 22 -1.95 2.31 18.04
N GLU A 23 -1.43 1.19 17.56
CA GLU A 23 -0.08 1.14 17.00
C GLU A 23 -0.02 1.71 15.57
N LYS A 24 1.16 2.20 15.20
CA LYS A 24 1.39 2.88 13.93
C LYS A 24 1.67 1.86 12.83
N TRP A 25 1.25 2.22 11.62
CA TRP A 25 1.57 1.48 10.40
C TRP A 25 3.07 1.22 10.23
N GLU A 26 3.92 2.20 10.56
CA GLU A 26 5.37 2.07 10.47
C GLU A 26 5.90 0.97 11.41
N THR A 27 5.38 0.89 12.63
CA THR A 27 5.75 -0.15 13.60
C THR A 27 5.32 -1.53 13.10
N PHE A 28 4.08 -1.67 12.62
CA PHE A 28 3.59 -2.93 12.01
C PHE A 28 4.51 -3.40 10.88
N LYS A 29 4.86 -2.50 9.96
CA LYS A 29 5.71 -2.83 8.80
C LYS A 29 7.11 -3.31 9.22
N ASP A 30 7.66 -2.74 10.27
CA ASP A 30 9.03 -3.02 10.71
C ASP A 30 9.12 -4.30 11.56
N GLU A 31 8.13 -4.53 12.43
CA GLU A 31 8.06 -5.65 13.38
C GLU A 31 7.41 -6.91 12.78
N GLU A 32 6.31 -6.76 12.03
CA GLU A 32 5.53 -7.87 11.47
C GLU A 32 5.77 -8.01 9.96
N ARG A 33 7.02 -8.35 9.60
CA ARG A 33 7.47 -8.38 8.20
C ARG A 33 6.73 -9.39 7.33
N GLU A 34 6.36 -10.55 7.88
CA GLU A 34 5.63 -11.56 7.12
C GLU A 34 4.16 -11.15 6.96
N GLY A 35 3.52 -10.62 8.01
CA GLY A 35 2.18 -10.02 7.87
C GLY A 35 2.15 -8.84 6.90
N PHE A 36 3.19 -8.00 6.87
CA PHE A 36 3.31 -6.95 5.87
C PHE A 36 3.35 -7.50 4.44
N LYS A 37 4.14 -8.57 4.18
CA LYS A 37 4.17 -9.23 2.86
C LYS A 37 2.81 -9.81 2.48
N ASP A 38 2.10 -10.38 3.45
CA ASP A 38 0.76 -10.94 3.26
C ASP A 38 -0.25 -9.84 2.87
N VAL A 39 -0.23 -8.71 3.58
CA VAL A 39 -1.00 -7.51 3.23
C VAL A 39 -0.68 -7.05 1.81
N GLN A 40 0.60 -6.94 1.43
CA GLN A 40 0.98 -6.55 0.06
C GLN A 40 0.47 -7.55 -0.98
N LYS A 41 0.53 -8.86 -0.71
CA LYS A 41 0.06 -9.91 -1.60
C LYS A 41 -1.46 -9.83 -1.78
N THR A 42 -2.21 -9.71 -0.70
CA THR A 42 -3.68 -9.64 -0.72
C THR A 42 -4.16 -8.39 -1.45
N ILE A 43 -3.57 -7.22 -1.21
CA ILE A 43 -3.89 -5.99 -1.94
C ILE A 43 -3.69 -6.17 -3.45
N ARG A 44 -2.57 -6.78 -3.86
CA ARG A 44 -2.30 -7.02 -5.29
C ARG A 44 -3.33 -7.96 -5.91
N ASN A 45 -3.76 -8.98 -5.18
CA ASN A 45 -4.78 -9.91 -5.66
C ASN A 45 -6.13 -9.22 -5.82
N ASP A 46 -6.59 -8.49 -4.80
CA ASP A 46 -7.88 -7.78 -4.79
C ASP A 46 -7.97 -6.73 -5.91
N GLN A 47 -6.85 -6.09 -6.23
CA GLN A 47 -6.76 -5.08 -7.28
C GLN A 47 -6.39 -5.65 -8.66
N GLY A 48 -6.19 -6.96 -8.78
CA GLY A 48 -5.72 -7.59 -10.03
C GLY A 48 -4.37 -7.06 -10.52
N GLY A 49 -3.51 -6.60 -9.61
CA GLY A 49 -2.20 -6.01 -9.92
C GLY A 49 -2.28 -4.61 -10.55
N ILE A 50 -3.39 -3.90 -10.41
CA ILE A 50 -3.60 -2.56 -11.00
C ILE A 50 -3.48 -1.48 -9.93
N CYS A 51 -2.84 -0.36 -10.26
CA CYS A 51 -2.74 0.81 -9.40
C CYS A 51 -4.12 1.44 -9.14
N ALA A 52 -4.45 1.71 -7.88
CA ALA A 52 -5.75 2.27 -7.49
C ALA A 52 -6.05 3.65 -8.09
N TYR A 53 -5.01 4.43 -8.46
CA TYR A 53 -5.17 5.79 -8.97
C TYR A 53 -5.08 5.89 -10.49
N CYS A 54 -3.95 5.49 -11.08
CA CYS A 54 -3.74 5.63 -12.52
C CYS A 54 -4.28 4.45 -13.34
N GLU A 55 -4.73 3.39 -12.69
CA GLU A 55 -5.30 2.19 -13.32
C GLU A 55 -4.35 1.47 -14.30
N ASN A 56 -3.05 1.77 -14.22
CA ASN A 56 -2.00 1.01 -14.92
C ASN A 56 -1.59 -0.24 -14.13
N LYS A 57 -1.11 -1.25 -14.85
CA LYS A 57 -0.54 -2.46 -14.25
C LYS A 57 0.73 -2.12 -13.47
N MET A 58 0.81 -2.63 -12.24
CA MET A 58 2.00 -2.57 -11.40
C MET A 58 2.90 -3.76 -11.70
N GLU A 59 4.19 -3.49 -11.93
CA GLU A 59 5.18 -4.52 -12.24
C GLU A 59 5.87 -5.06 -10.97
N ILE A 60 6.06 -6.39 -10.93
CA ILE A 60 6.73 -7.10 -9.83
C ILE A 60 8.03 -7.70 -10.37
N PHE A 61 9.15 -7.41 -9.70
CA PHE A 61 10.47 -7.73 -10.24
C PHE A 61 11.18 -8.89 -9.53
N HIS A 62 10.54 -9.51 -8.53
CA HIS A 62 11.00 -10.74 -7.87
C HIS A 62 12.48 -10.69 -7.44
N GLY A 63 12.90 -9.55 -6.86
CA GLY A 63 14.27 -9.36 -6.36
C GLY A 63 15.25 -8.79 -7.39
N LYS A 64 14.84 -8.58 -8.66
CA LYS A 64 15.64 -7.86 -9.66
C LYS A 64 15.48 -6.33 -9.53
N GLY A 65 15.56 -5.81 -8.30
CA GLY A 65 15.24 -4.42 -7.97
C GLY A 65 13.95 -4.30 -7.16
N LYS A 66 13.51 -3.06 -6.92
CA LYS A 66 12.25 -2.78 -6.22
C LYS A 66 11.06 -3.01 -7.14
N ASP A 67 9.95 -3.45 -6.57
CA ASP A 67 8.66 -3.54 -7.25
C ASP A 67 8.11 -2.15 -7.58
N ASP A 68 7.33 -2.04 -8.66
CA ASP A 68 6.52 -0.86 -8.95
C ASP A 68 5.23 -0.87 -8.11
N PHE A 69 5.39 -0.92 -6.78
CA PHE A 69 4.29 -1.12 -5.84
C PHE A 69 4.57 -0.43 -4.51
N ARG A 70 3.57 0.30 -4.01
CA ARG A 70 3.51 0.87 -2.67
C ARG A 70 2.11 0.69 -2.09
N ILE A 71 2.02 0.74 -0.77
CA ILE A 71 0.74 0.81 -0.06
C ILE A 71 0.51 2.27 0.30
N GLU A 72 -0.63 2.79 -0.11
CA GLU A 72 -1.15 4.12 0.22
C GLU A 72 -2.36 4.02 1.15
N HIS A 73 -2.63 5.08 1.90
CA HIS A 73 -3.78 5.16 2.79
C HIS A 73 -4.80 6.16 2.22
N PHE A 74 -6.06 5.76 2.08
CA PHE A 74 -7.11 6.66 1.58
C PHE A 74 -7.41 7.80 2.57
N HIS A 75 -7.55 7.45 3.84
CA HIS A 75 -7.58 8.35 4.98
C HIS A 75 -6.17 8.49 5.57
N PRO A 76 -5.70 9.72 5.87
CA PRO A 76 -4.39 9.91 6.45
C PRO A 76 -4.18 9.12 7.75
N LYS A 77 -2.99 8.57 7.93
CA LYS A 77 -2.57 7.83 9.14
C LYS A 77 -2.72 8.64 10.45
N LYS A 78 -2.82 9.97 10.38
CA LYS A 78 -2.94 10.88 11.53
C LYS A 78 -4.07 11.90 11.36
N ARG A 79 -5.17 11.72 12.12
CA ARG A 79 -6.15 12.74 12.58
C ARG A 79 -7.30 12.03 13.31
N PRO A 80 -7.99 12.67 14.29
CA PRO A 80 -7.60 13.37 15.54
C PRO A 80 -7.74 12.38 16.76
N PRO A 81 -7.72 12.77 18.07
CA PRO A 81 -7.54 11.80 19.16
C PRO A 81 -8.76 10.87 19.25
N LEU A 82 -8.48 9.58 19.44
CA LEU A 82 -9.39 8.44 19.49
C LEU A 82 -10.85 8.79 19.85
N PRO A 83 -11.80 8.31 19.03
CA PRO A 83 -12.14 6.89 19.00
C PRO A 83 -11.82 6.18 17.67
N PRO A 84 -11.95 4.85 17.61
CA PRO A 84 -11.76 4.02 16.41
C PRO A 84 -12.46 4.53 15.14
N PRO A 85 -11.98 4.11 13.95
CA PRO A 85 -10.91 3.11 13.74
C PRO A 85 -9.50 3.70 13.62
N ASN A 86 -8.49 2.87 13.91
CA ASN A 86 -7.10 3.15 13.58
C ASN A 86 -6.92 3.09 12.05
N TRP A 87 -7.08 4.24 11.39
CA TRP A 87 -6.93 4.37 9.93
C TRP A 87 -5.58 3.89 9.40
N GLY A 88 -4.52 3.90 10.22
CA GLY A 88 -3.21 3.40 9.82
C GLY A 88 -3.19 1.90 9.54
N LEU A 89 -4.03 1.14 10.25
CA LEU A 89 -4.09 -0.32 10.20
C LEU A 89 -5.43 -0.85 9.63
N ASP A 90 -6.42 0.01 9.38
CA ASP A 90 -7.69 -0.40 8.78
C ASP A 90 -7.49 -0.94 7.35
N TRP A 91 -7.85 -2.21 7.16
CA TRP A 91 -7.74 -2.92 5.88
C TRP A 91 -8.46 -2.22 4.72
N ASN A 92 -9.62 -1.63 4.99
CA ASN A 92 -10.39 -0.93 3.96
C ASN A 92 -9.75 0.40 3.56
N ASN A 93 -8.81 0.89 4.38
CA ASN A 93 -8.10 2.13 4.13
C ASN A 93 -6.80 1.94 3.32
N LEU A 94 -6.33 0.71 3.16
CA LEU A 94 -5.07 0.41 2.44
C LEU A 94 -5.31 0.21 0.95
N LEU A 95 -4.51 0.85 0.09
CA LEU A 95 -4.61 0.73 -1.36
C LEU A 95 -3.25 0.42 -1.99
N GLY A 96 -3.23 -0.40 -3.03
CA GLY A 96 -2.05 -0.66 -3.84
C GLY A 96 -1.89 0.40 -4.91
N VAL A 97 -0.75 1.08 -4.94
CA VAL A 97 -0.44 2.12 -5.93
C VAL A 97 0.92 1.87 -6.56
N CYS A 98 1.09 2.28 -7.81
CA CYS A 98 2.40 2.25 -8.45
C CYS A 98 3.31 3.34 -7.85
N THR A 99 4.59 3.29 -8.21
CA THR A 99 5.56 4.31 -7.81
C THR A 99 5.35 5.63 -8.54
N GLY A 100 4.50 5.64 -9.58
CA GLY A 100 4.21 6.82 -10.40
C GLY A 100 5.41 7.33 -11.19
N GLY A 101 6.47 6.52 -11.29
CA GLY A 101 7.73 6.86 -11.93
C GLY A 101 8.74 7.55 -11.03
N SER A 102 8.50 7.60 -9.71
CA SER A 102 9.39 8.23 -8.74
C SER A 102 10.50 7.31 -8.21
N GLU A 103 10.41 6.00 -8.42
CA GLU A 103 11.36 5.03 -7.85
C GLU A 103 12.50 4.72 -8.83
N ARG A 104 13.71 5.19 -8.49
CA ARG A 104 14.91 5.02 -9.33
C ARG A 104 15.40 3.57 -9.40
N TYR A 105 15.22 2.79 -8.34
CA TYR A 105 15.76 1.43 -8.22
C TYR A 105 14.73 0.34 -8.55
N VAL A 106 13.68 0.70 -9.29
CA VAL A 106 12.70 -0.22 -9.83
C VAL A 106 13.37 -1.18 -10.83
N GLY A 107 12.92 -2.44 -10.87
CA GLY A 107 13.60 -3.46 -11.68
C GLY A 107 13.60 -3.21 -13.19
N ASN A 108 12.67 -2.39 -13.69
CA ASN A 108 12.68 -1.84 -15.04
C ASN A 108 12.86 -0.33 -15.01
N THR A 109 14.08 0.14 -15.28
CA THR A 109 14.44 1.56 -15.22
C THR A 109 13.64 2.46 -16.16
N SER A 110 13.00 1.91 -17.20
CA SER A 110 12.10 2.69 -18.06
C SER A 110 10.83 3.18 -17.35
N LEU A 111 10.50 2.61 -16.18
CA LEU A 111 9.40 3.10 -15.35
C LEU A 111 9.78 4.37 -14.58
N PHE A 112 11.08 4.61 -14.33
CA PHE A 112 11.55 5.83 -13.67
C PHE A 112 11.51 7.02 -14.65
N THR A 113 10.39 7.74 -14.63
CA THR A 113 10.07 8.79 -15.60
C THR A 113 9.75 10.13 -14.96
N ALA A 114 9.38 10.14 -13.67
CA ALA A 114 8.86 11.30 -12.98
C ALA A 114 9.37 11.31 -11.54
N PRO A 115 10.62 11.76 -11.29
CA PRO A 115 11.23 11.70 -9.95
C PRO A 115 10.44 12.45 -8.88
N ASP A 116 9.79 13.54 -9.27
CA ASP A 116 9.07 14.45 -8.36
C ASP A 116 7.56 14.20 -8.31
N PHE A 117 7.05 13.21 -9.04
CA PHE A 117 5.62 12.93 -9.09
C PHE A 117 5.32 11.46 -8.75
N SER A 118 4.24 11.28 -8.01
CA SER A 118 3.61 9.99 -7.82
C SER A 118 2.12 10.08 -8.11
N CYS A 119 1.43 8.95 -8.24
CA CYS A 119 0.02 8.95 -8.60
C CYS A 119 -0.90 9.53 -7.50
N ASP A 120 -0.40 9.60 -6.27
CA ASP A 120 -1.04 10.18 -5.09
C ASP A 120 -0.75 11.68 -4.91
N VAL A 121 0.17 12.27 -5.69
CA VAL A 121 0.50 13.69 -5.62
C VAL A 121 -0.34 14.49 -6.64
N PRO A 122 -0.95 15.62 -6.25
CA PRO A 122 -1.66 16.49 -7.18
C PRO A 122 -0.76 16.91 -8.35
N LYS A 123 -1.22 16.67 -9.56
CA LYS A 123 -0.58 17.16 -10.78
C LYS A 123 -1.10 18.58 -11.05
N GLN A 124 -0.18 19.53 -11.21
CA GLN A 124 -0.51 20.91 -11.58
C GLN A 124 -0.96 21.00 -13.04
#